data_AF-A0A2M7PVL2-F1
#
_entry.id   AF-A0A2M7PVL2-F1
#
_cell.length_a   1.000
_cell.length_b   1.000
_cell.length_c   1.000
_cell.angle_alpha   90.00
_cell.angle_beta   90.00
_cell.angle_gamma   90.00
#
_symmetry.space_group_name_H-M   'P 1'
#
loop_
_entity.id
_entity.type
_entity.pdbx_description
1 polymer ?
#
loop_
_entity_poly.entity_id
_entity_poly.type
_entity_poly.pdbx_seq_one_letter_code
_entity_poly.pdbx_strand_id
1 'polypeptide(L)'
;MDSIKELLFRSYDGEISASENDLLEKALQSDVVLQQEKNHLDEMRKQLSNYQTDFSTDFSNRVISKIDRFTKQDDFVMLFKAIALSGVAAILLILLTIYFTDGSLGLDALYGLTGYSVNEELFTYLN
;
A
#
# COMPACT_ATOMS: atom_id res chain seq x y z
N MET A 1 14.05 32.96 14.21
CA MET A 1 14.90 33.53 13.14
C MET A 1 16.05 32.56 13.02
N ASP A 2 16.09 31.82 11.92
CA ASP A 2 17.18 30.86 11.67
C ASP A 2 18.51 31.61 11.69
N SER A 3 19.52 31.03 12.31
CA SER A 3 20.87 31.62 12.31
C SER A 3 21.42 31.64 10.88
N ILE A 4 22.23 32.64 10.53
CA ILE A 4 22.91 32.69 9.21
C ILE A 4 23.72 31.40 8.97
N LYS A 5 24.23 30.77 10.05
CA LYS A 5 24.92 29.48 9.98
C LYS A 5 23.97 28.33 9.60
N GLU A 6 22.74 28.34 10.11
CA GLU A 6 21.70 27.37 9.71
C GLU A 6 21.31 27.53 8.25
N LEU A 7 21.21 28.79 7.76
CA LEU A 7 20.97 29.06 6.35
C LEU A 7 22.09 28.52 5.46
N LEU A 8 23.36 28.64 5.89
CA LEU A 8 24.49 28.05 5.19
C LEU A 8 24.33 26.52 5.08
N PHE A 9 24.07 25.81 6.18
CA PHE A 9 23.90 24.35 6.13
C PHE A 9 22.70 23.94 5.27
N ARG A 10 21.57 24.62 5.41
CA ARG A 10 20.37 24.33 4.62
C ARG A 10 20.60 24.51 3.12
N SER A 11 21.48 25.43 2.72
CA SER A 11 21.87 25.60 1.32
C SER A 11 22.60 24.39 0.71
N TYR A 12 23.17 23.51 1.53
CA TYR A 12 23.77 22.25 1.08
C TYR A 12 22.77 21.09 1.00
N ASP A 13 21.74 21.10 1.84
CA ASP A 13 20.75 20.02 1.95
C ASP A 13 19.58 20.15 0.94
N GLY A 14 19.33 21.36 0.42
CA GLY A 14 18.23 21.61 -0.51
C GLY A 14 18.20 23.02 -1.08
N GLU A 15 17.10 23.35 -1.76
CA GLU A 15 16.89 24.68 -2.33
C GLU A 15 16.54 25.71 -1.25
N ILE A 16 17.25 26.83 -1.23
CA ILE A 16 16.92 28.01 -0.42
C ILE A 16 16.25 29.06 -1.29
N SER A 17 15.39 29.90 -0.70
CA SER A 17 14.71 30.96 -1.45
C SER A 17 15.70 32.03 -1.93
N ALA A 18 15.37 32.74 -3.02
CA ALA A 18 16.24 33.79 -3.57
C ALA A 18 16.56 34.89 -2.53
N SER A 19 15.59 35.27 -1.70
CA SER A 19 15.78 36.24 -0.63
C SER A 19 16.73 35.76 0.47
N GLU A 20 16.74 34.47 0.78
CA GLU A 20 17.64 33.89 1.78
C GLU A 20 19.05 33.71 1.22
N ASN A 21 19.17 33.42 -0.08
CA ASN A 21 20.45 33.35 -0.76
C ASN A 21 21.13 34.73 -0.80
N ASP A 22 20.39 35.79 -1.12
CA ASP A 22 20.90 37.17 -1.08
C ASP A 22 21.36 37.57 0.33
N LEU A 23 20.63 37.13 1.37
CA LEU A 23 21.00 37.38 2.76
C LEU A 23 22.28 36.63 3.14
N LEU A 24 22.37 35.36 2.77
CA LEU A 24 23.54 34.51 2.99
C LEU A 24 24.77 35.07 2.26
N GLU A 25 24.62 35.54 1.02
CA GLU A 25 25.72 36.11 0.24
C GLU A 25 26.24 37.42 0.86
N LYS A 26 25.35 38.31 1.30
CA LYS A 26 25.73 39.51 2.04
C LYS A 26 26.44 39.19 3.35
N ALA A 27 26.00 38.15 4.05
CA ALA A 27 26.64 37.70 5.28
C ALA A 27 28.03 37.09 5.01
N LEU A 28 28.17 36.29 3.96
CA LEU A 28 29.45 35.71 3.53
C LEU A 28 30.47 36.77 3.08
N GLN A 29 30.01 37.92 2.55
CA GLN A 29 30.89 39.03 2.18
C GLN A 29 31.40 39.82 3.39
N SER A 30 30.66 39.82 4.50
CA SER A 30 30.97 40.62 5.70
C SER A 30 31.65 39.80 6.81
N ASP A 31 31.48 38.48 6.83
CA ASP A 31 31.99 37.59 7.87
C ASP A 31 33.04 36.60 7.34
N VAL A 32 34.30 36.84 7.71
CA VAL A 32 35.45 35.99 7.36
C VAL A 32 35.34 34.59 7.98
N VAL A 33 34.76 34.46 9.17
CA VAL A 33 34.58 33.17 9.86
C VAL A 33 33.57 32.31 9.09
N LEU A 34 32.47 32.92 8.66
CA LEU A 34 31.45 32.24 7.86
C LEU A 34 31.99 31.81 6.48
N GLN A 35 32.83 32.64 5.87
CA GLN A 35 33.50 32.31 4.61
C GLN A 35 34.47 31.13 4.76
N GLN A 36 35.24 31.08 5.85
CA GLN A 36 36.12 29.96 6.17
C GLN A 36 35.33 28.66 6.37
N GLU A 37 34.20 28.71 7.08
CA GLU A 37 33.32 27.55 7.27
C GLU A 37 32.78 27.04 5.93
N LYS A 38 32.30 27.94 5.07
CA LYS A 38 31.84 27.58 3.72
C LYS A 38 32.94 26.88 2.91
N ASN A 39 34.14 27.45 2.91
CA ASN A 39 35.27 26.87 2.19
C ASN A 39 35.62 25.47 2.73
N HIS A 40 35.57 25.28 4.05
CA HIS A 40 35.81 23.98 4.66
C HIS A 40 34.77 22.93 4.25
N LEU A 41 33.48 23.30 4.23
CA LEU A 41 32.39 22.43 3.76
C LEU A 41 32.55 22.08 2.27
N ASP A 42 32.93 23.05 1.44
CA ASP A 42 33.17 22.84 0.02
C ASP A 42 34.36 21.90 -0.23
N GLU A 43 35.43 22.01 0.57
CA GLU A 43 36.57 21.10 0.51
C GLU A 43 36.18 19.67 0.89
N MET A 44 35.45 19.47 2.00
CA MET A 44 34.95 18.16 2.39
C MET A 44 34.05 17.55 1.31
N ARG A 45 33.16 18.35 0.71
CA ARG A 45 32.29 17.88 -0.37
C ARG A 45 33.08 17.43 -1.60
N LYS A 46 34.15 18.14 -1.96
CA LYS A 46 35.05 17.74 -3.06
C LYS A 46 35.81 16.46 -2.74
N GLN A 47 36.22 16.27 -1.48
CA GLN A 47 36.88 15.03 -1.06
C GLN A 47 35.91 13.83 -1.14
N LEU A 48 34.67 14.03 -0.69
CA LEU A 48 33.63 13.01 -0.72
C LEU A 48 33.06 12.77 -2.12
N SER A 49 33.08 13.74 -3.02
CA SER A 49 32.56 13.55 -4.39
C SER A 49 33.37 12.52 -5.19
N ASN A 50 34.63 12.33 -4.82
CA ASN A 50 35.50 11.32 -5.42
C ASN A 50 35.37 9.95 -4.73
N TYR A 51 34.58 9.85 -3.67
CA TYR A 51 34.34 8.62 -2.94
C TYR A 51 33.22 7.84 -3.62
N GLN A 52 33.62 6.93 -4.52
CA GLN A 52 32.70 6.06 -5.23
C GLN A 52 32.59 4.73 -4.46
N THR A 53 31.57 4.60 -3.63
CA THR A 53 31.27 3.33 -2.95
C THR A 53 30.42 2.46 -3.83
N ASP A 54 30.94 1.29 -4.19
CA ASP A 54 30.12 0.22 -4.72
C ASP A 54 29.35 -0.47 -3.60
N PHE A 55 28.11 -0.86 -3.90
CA PHE A 55 27.37 -1.76 -3.02
C PHE A 55 28.06 -3.11 -2.97
N SER A 56 27.92 -3.81 -1.84
CA SER A 56 28.41 -5.19 -1.77
C SER A 56 27.69 -6.06 -2.81
N THR A 57 28.38 -7.07 -3.33
CA THR A 57 27.84 -7.98 -4.37
C THR A 57 26.50 -8.61 -3.95
N ASP A 58 26.26 -8.76 -2.65
CA ASP A 58 25.03 -9.33 -2.09
C ASP A 58 23.92 -8.32 -1.79
N PHE A 59 24.13 -7.03 -1.99
CA PHE A 59 23.14 -6.00 -1.69
C PHE A 59 21.82 -6.25 -2.43
N SER A 60 21.90 -6.54 -3.73
CA SER A 60 20.72 -6.84 -4.55
C SER A 60 19.95 -8.06 -4.02
N ASN A 61 20.65 -9.11 -3.61
CA ASN A 61 20.04 -10.32 -3.05
C ASN A 61 19.32 -10.01 -1.72
N ARG A 62 19.92 -9.16 -0.87
CA ARG A 62 19.32 -8.72 0.40
C ARG A 62 18.09 -7.84 0.19
N VAL A 63 18.10 -6.99 -0.83
CA VAL A 63 16.95 -6.14 -1.17
C VAL A 63 15.80 -6.98 -1.70
N ILE A 64 16.06 -7.86 -2.68
CA ILE A 64 15.05 -8.74 -3.27
C ILE A 64 14.43 -9.65 -2.20
N SER A 65 15.25 -10.31 -1.39
CA SER A 65 14.74 -11.19 -0.32
C SER A 65 13.89 -10.45 0.72
N LYS A 66 14.15 -9.15 0.95
CA LYS A 66 13.35 -8.32 1.86
C LYS A 66 12.01 -7.95 1.22
N ILE A 67 11.99 -7.61 -0.07
CA ILE A 67 10.76 -7.34 -0.84
C ILE A 67 9.88 -8.59 -0.93
N ASP A 68 10.48 -9.75 -1.21
CA ASP A 68 9.76 -11.04 -1.31
C ASP A 68 9.07 -11.44 0.00
N ARG A 69 9.65 -11.08 1.15
CA ARG A 69 8.99 -11.31 2.45
C ARG A 69 7.74 -10.46 2.65
N PHE A 70 7.68 -9.26 2.05
CA PHE A 70 6.49 -8.40 2.13
C PHE A 70 5.40 -8.81 1.14
N THR A 71 5.76 -9.50 0.05
CA THR A 71 4.81 -9.95 -0.98
C THR A 71 4.25 -11.35 -0.73
N LYS A 72 4.86 -12.15 0.16
CA LYS A 72 4.29 -13.41 0.63
C LYS A 72 3.06 -13.17 1.53
N GLN A 73 1.94 -12.95 0.85
CA GLN A 73 0.58 -12.82 1.37
C GLN A 73 -0.03 -14.20 1.72
N ASP A 74 0.78 -15.15 2.21
CA ASP A 74 0.37 -16.54 2.42
C ASP A 74 -0.72 -16.68 3.51
N ASP A 75 -0.73 -15.76 4.49
CA ASP A 75 -1.71 -15.77 5.58
C ASP A 75 -3.15 -15.48 5.10
N PHE A 76 -3.32 -14.63 4.08
CA PHE A 76 -4.65 -14.30 3.54
C PHE A 76 -5.27 -15.50 2.82
N VAL A 77 -4.47 -16.23 2.04
CA VAL A 77 -4.94 -17.41 1.30
C VAL A 77 -5.35 -18.52 2.27
N MET A 78 -4.64 -18.68 3.38
CA MET A 78 -4.95 -19.71 4.38
C MET A 78 -6.24 -19.40 5.16
N LEU A 79 -6.43 -18.15 5.59
CA LEU A 79 -7.67 -17.68 6.22
C LEU A 79 -8.86 -17.75 5.26
N PHE A 80 -8.66 -17.34 4.01
CA PHE A 80 -9.70 -17.40 2.98
C PHE A 80 -10.14 -18.84 2.70
N LYS A 81 -9.20 -19.80 2.63
CA LYS A 81 -9.53 -21.23 2.45
C LYS A 81 -10.43 -21.75 3.57
N ALA A 82 -10.16 -21.41 4.82
CA ALA A 82 -10.98 -21.86 5.96
C ALA A 82 -12.42 -21.31 5.88
N ILE A 83 -12.57 -20.03 5.54
CA ILE A 83 -13.88 -19.37 5.40
C ILE A 83 -14.63 -19.92 4.18
N ALA A 84 -13.96 -20.07 3.04
CA ALA A 84 -14.55 -20.60 1.82
C ALA A 84 -15.04 -22.05 2.01
N LEU A 85 -14.27 -22.89 2.72
CA LEU A 85 -14.66 -24.27 3.00
C LEU A 85 -15.95 -24.33 3.85
N SER A 86 -16.08 -23.45 4.84
CA SER A 86 -17.29 -23.34 5.65
C SER A 86 -18.51 -22.92 4.82
N GLY A 87 -18.34 -21.94 3.92
CA GLY A 87 -19.40 -21.51 3.00
C GLY A 87 -19.86 -22.63 2.06
N VAL A 88 -18.92 -23.36 1.46
CA VAL A 88 -19.23 -24.53 0.61
C VAL A 88 -19.98 -25.61 1.39
N ALA A 89 -19.55 -25.91 2.63
CA ALA A 89 -20.22 -26.89 3.46
C ALA A 89 -21.67 -26.49 3.79
N ALA A 90 -21.93 -25.21 4.08
CA ALA A 90 -23.28 -24.72 4.33
C ALA A 90 -24.18 -24.87 3.10
N ILE A 91 -23.68 -24.51 1.90
CA ILE A 91 -24.42 -24.69 0.64
C ILE A 91 -24.75 -26.16 0.42
N LEU A 92 -23.79 -27.06 0.60
CA LEU A 92 -24.00 -28.50 0.44
C LEU A 92 -25.05 -29.03 1.43
N LEU A 93 -25.03 -28.56 2.68
CA LEU A 93 -26.00 -28.97 3.70
C LEU A 93 -27.42 -28.51 3.36
N ILE A 94 -27.57 -27.28 2.85
CA ILE A 94 -28.84 -26.76 2.37
C ILE A 94 -29.36 -27.60 1.19
N LEU A 95 -28.52 -27.85 0.18
CA LEU A 95 -28.89 -28.68 -0.97
C LEU A 95 -29.28 -30.09 -0.55
N LEU A 96 -28.56 -30.68 0.39
CA LEU A 96 -28.86 -32.00 0.92
C LEU A 96 -30.23 -32.01 1.62
N THR A 97 -30.52 -30.99 2.42
CA THR A 97 -31.82 -30.83 3.10
C THR A 97 -32.96 -30.74 2.09
N ILE A 98 -32.83 -29.88 1.07
CA ILE A 98 -33.83 -29.71 0.01
C ILE A 98 -34.05 -31.02 -0.74
N TYR A 99 -32.98 -31.74 -1.08
CA TYR A 99 -33.09 -33.02 -1.76
C TYR A 99 -33.87 -34.05 -0.95
N PHE A 100 -33.65 -34.12 0.37
CA PHE A 100 -34.39 -35.04 1.24
C PHE A 100 -35.84 -34.64 1.46
N THR A 101 -36.17 -33.34 1.44
CA THR A 101 -37.54 -32.84 1.64
C THR A 101 -38.37 -32.91 0.36
N ASP A 102 -37.85 -32.42 -0.76
CA ASP A 102 -38.59 -32.22 -2.00
C ASP A 102 -38.27 -33.25 -3.09
N GLY A 103 -37.26 -34.10 -2.89
CA GLY A 103 -36.88 -35.16 -3.84
C GLY A 103 -36.26 -34.66 -5.15
N SER A 104 -36.09 -33.35 -5.34
CA SER A 104 -35.48 -32.75 -6.52
C SER A 104 -34.63 -31.53 -6.17
N LEU A 105 -33.59 -31.27 -6.98
CA LEU A 105 -32.74 -30.08 -6.88
C LEU A 105 -33.11 -29.07 -7.98
N GLY A 106 -34.41 -28.84 -8.18
CA GLY A 106 -34.90 -27.79 -9.07
C GLY A 106 -34.73 -26.41 -8.44
N LEU A 107 -34.61 -25.37 -9.26
CA LEU A 107 -34.64 -23.99 -8.76
C LEU A 107 -35.95 -23.71 -8.01
N ASP A 108 -37.06 -24.31 -8.44
CA ASP A 108 -38.36 -24.20 -7.77
C ASP A 108 -38.31 -24.76 -6.34
N ALA A 109 -37.57 -25.85 -6.09
CA ALA A 109 -37.37 -26.40 -4.74
C ALA A 109 -36.44 -25.50 -3.90
N LEU A 110 -35.41 -24.91 -4.52
CA LEU A 110 -34.51 -23.96 -3.86
C LEU A 110 -35.23 -22.68 -3.39
N TYR A 111 -36.23 -22.23 -4.14
CA TYR A 111 -37.07 -21.08 -3.81
C TYR A 111 -38.32 -21.46 -2.98
N GLY A 112 -38.54 -22.75 -2.67
CA GLY A 112 -39.71 -23.22 -1.92
C GLY A 112 -41.04 -23.09 -2.66
N LEU A 113 -41.02 -23.11 -3.99
CA LEU A 113 -42.19 -22.98 -4.88
C LEU A 113 -42.84 -24.34 -5.20
N THR A 114 -42.33 -25.44 -4.63
CA THR A 114 -42.85 -26.81 -4.75
C THR A 114 -44.22 -26.92 -4.08
N GLY A 115 -45.27 -26.54 -4.82
CA GLY A 115 -46.66 -26.58 -4.34
C GLY A 115 -47.48 -25.34 -4.70
N TYR A 116 -46.91 -24.35 -5.38
CA TYR A 116 -47.66 -23.20 -5.87
C TYR A 116 -48.49 -23.57 -7.12
N SER A 117 -49.68 -24.10 -6.92
CA SER A 117 -50.70 -24.10 -7.98
C SER A 117 -51.28 -22.69 -8.07
N VAL A 118 -51.21 -22.07 -9.25
CA VAL A 118 -51.95 -20.84 -9.52
C VAL A 118 -53.43 -21.12 -9.22
N ASN A 119 -54.00 -20.46 -8.22
CA ASN A 119 -55.42 -20.60 -7.88
C ASN A 119 -56.25 -20.08 -9.06
N GLU A 120 -56.66 -20.98 -9.97
CA GLU A 120 -57.55 -20.68 -11.09
C GLU A 120 -58.92 -20.13 -10.63
N GLU A 121 -59.30 -20.34 -9.36
CA GLU A 121 -60.54 -19.79 -8.79
C GLU A 121 -60.62 -18.26 -8.86
N LEU A 122 -59.50 -17.53 -8.78
CA LEU A 122 -59.52 -16.05 -8.86
C LEU A 122 -59.77 -15.52 -10.28
N PHE A 123 -59.44 -16.30 -11.32
CA PHE A 123 -59.62 -15.87 -12.71
C PHE A 123 -61.04 -16.12 -13.23
N THR A 124 -61.77 -17.07 -12.63
CA THR A 124 -63.16 -17.39 -13.02
C THR A 124 -64.17 -16.34 -12.53
N TYR A 125 -63.85 -15.58 -11.48
CA TYR A 125 -64.73 -14.49 -10.99
C TYR A 125 -64.53 -13.15 -11.71
N LEU A 126 -63.52 -13.03 -12.56
CA LEU A 126 -63.17 -11.81 -13.27
C LEU A 126 -63.53 -11.84 -14.77
N ASN A 127 -64.27 -12.87 -15.23
CA ASN A 127 -64.78 -12.98 -16.60
C ASN A 127 -66.29 -13.19 -16.64
#